data_AF-A0A960ZL55-F1
#
_entry.id   AF-A0A960ZL55-F1
#
_cell.length_a   1.000
_cell.length_b   1.000
_cell.length_c   1.000
_cell.angle_alpha   90.00
_cell.angle_beta   90.00
_cell.angle_gamma   90.00
#
_symmetry.space_group_name_H-M   'P 1'
#
loop_
_entity.id
_entity.type
_entity.pdbx_description
1 polymer ?
#
loop_
_entity_poly.entity_id
_entity_poly.type
_entity_poly.pdbx_seq_one_letter_code
_entity_poly.pdbx_strand_id
1 'polypeptide(L)'
;MKTTVELPDELFVEAKAVALRRRVSLKTLFTRALERELRGPAGETRQDRFQIDESGWPLLRVAEDDSTIVSDAFVNELRESEGV
;
A
#
# COMPACT_ATOMS: atom_id res chain seq x y z
N MET A 1 -16.72 -2.42 -20.47
CA MET A 1 -17.16 -3.65 -21.17
C MET A 1 -17.93 -4.54 -20.18
N LYS A 2 -18.96 -5.26 -20.64
CA LYS A 2 -19.69 -6.25 -19.83
C LYS A 2 -19.22 -7.64 -20.25
N THR A 3 -18.78 -8.43 -19.28
CA THR A 3 -18.32 -9.80 -19.48
C THR A 3 -19.13 -10.70 -18.56
N THR A 4 -19.54 -11.86 -19.05
CA THR A 4 -20.20 -12.91 -18.26
C THR A 4 -19.18 -14.02 -18.00
N VAL A 5 -19.12 -14.52 -16.76
CA VAL A 5 -18.21 -15.59 -16.34
C VAL A 5 -19.04 -16.63 -15.61
N GLU A 6 -18.86 -17.90 -15.95
CA GLU A 6 -19.47 -19.02 -15.23
C GLU A 6 -18.62 -19.36 -14.00
N LEU A 7 -19.26 -19.47 -12.84
CA LEU A 7 -18.61 -19.74 -11.56
C LEU A 7 -19.42 -20.80 -10.82
N PRO A 8 -18.76 -21.72 -10.08
CA PRO A 8 -19.47 -22.60 -9.15
C PRO A 8 -20.28 -21.78 -8.12
N ASP A 9 -21.47 -22.26 -7.78
CA ASP A 9 -22.38 -21.56 -6.87
C ASP A 9 -21.73 -21.32 -5.49
N GLU A 10 -21.01 -22.31 -4.97
CA GLU A 10 -20.29 -22.20 -3.70
C GLU A 10 -19.27 -21.05 -3.72
N LEU A 11 -18.50 -20.94 -4.80
CA LEU A 11 -17.52 -19.88 -4.99
C LEU A 11 -18.19 -18.51 -5.12
N PHE A 12 -19.34 -18.44 -5.78
CA PHE A 12 -20.11 -17.20 -5.91
C PHE A 12 -20.67 -16.71 -4.56
N VAL A 13 -21.16 -17.63 -3.74
CA VAL A 13 -21.62 -17.34 -2.37
C VAL A 13 -20.47 -16.82 -1.52
N GLU A 14 -19.31 -17.46 -1.57
CA GLU A 14 -18.12 -17.01 -0.84
C GLU A 14 -17.67 -15.62 -1.30
N ALA A 15 -17.63 -15.37 -2.61
CA ALA A 15 -17.25 -14.08 -3.17
C ALA A 15 -18.20 -12.96 -2.68
N LYS A 16 -19.51 -13.22 -2.60
CA LYS A 16 -20.47 -12.26 -2.02
C LYS A 16 -20.19 -11.99 -0.54
N ALA A 17 -19.91 -13.04 0.24
CA ALA A 17 -19.59 -12.89 1.65
C ALA A 17 -18.32 -12.03 1.85
N VAL A 18 -17.28 -12.25 1.03
CA VAL A 18 -16.05 -11.44 1.04
C VAL A 18 -16.34 -9.99 0.66
N ALA A 19 -17.14 -9.76 -0.38
CA ALA A 19 -17.53 -8.41 -0.82
C ALA A 19 -18.26 -7.63 0.29
N LEU A 20 -19.20 -8.30 0.97
CA LEU A 20 -19.94 -7.72 2.10
C LEU A 20 -19.01 -7.37 3.27
N ARG A 21 -18.14 -8.32 3.69
CA ARG A 21 -17.16 -8.08 4.77
C ARG A 21 -16.26 -6.89 4.48
N ARG A 22 -15.85 -6.72 3.22
CA ARG A 22 -14.99 -5.62 2.77
C ARG A 22 -15.75 -4.33 2.44
N ARG A 23 -17.09 -4.33 2.56
CA ARG A 23 -17.99 -3.22 2.18
C ARG A 23 -17.74 -2.70 0.76
N VAL A 24 -17.54 -3.63 -0.19
CA VAL A 24 -17.35 -3.30 -1.62
C VAL A 24 -18.37 -4.04 -2.47
N SER A 25 -18.63 -3.53 -3.68
CA SER A 25 -19.44 -4.24 -4.66
C SER A 25 -18.73 -5.49 -5.17
N LEU A 26 -19.50 -6.48 -5.64
CA LEU A 26 -18.93 -7.69 -6.26
C LEU A 26 -18.09 -7.35 -7.50
N LYS A 27 -18.54 -6.37 -8.31
CA LYS A 27 -17.77 -5.83 -9.44
C LYS A 27 -16.39 -5.33 -8.98
N THR A 28 -16.34 -4.52 -7.92
CA THR A 28 -15.09 -4.00 -7.36
C THR A 28 -14.18 -5.12 -6.87
N LEU A 29 -14.75 -6.14 -6.23
CA LEU A 29 -13.99 -7.31 -5.78
C LEU A 29 -13.32 -8.03 -6.96
N PHE A 30 -14.07 -8.31 -8.03
CA PHE A 30 -13.54 -8.96 -9.23
C PHE A 30 -12.51 -8.09 -9.96
N THR A 31 -12.75 -6.79 -10.11
CA THR A 31 -11.79 -5.87 -10.73
C THR A 31 -10.46 -5.89 -9.99
N ARG A 32 -10.46 -5.77 -8.65
CA ARG A 32 -9.23 -5.81 -7.85
C ARG A 32 -8.51 -7.15 -7.92
N ALA A 33 -9.27 -8.25 -7.95
CA ALA A 33 -8.69 -9.58 -8.09
C ALA A 33 -7.99 -9.74 -9.45
N LEU A 34 -8.64 -9.30 -10.53
CA LEU A 34 -8.08 -9.33 -11.87
C LEU A 34 -6.86 -8.40 -12.02
N GLU A 35 -6.92 -7.19 -11.46
CA GLU A 35 -5.78 -6.27 -11.43
C GLU A 35 -4.57 -6.88 -10.70
N ARG A 36 -4.81 -7.56 -9.57
CA ARG A 36 -3.75 -8.25 -8.83
C ARG A 36 -3.17 -9.40 -9.66
N GLU A 37 -4.01 -10.19 -10.33
CA GLU A 37 -3.53 -11.29 -11.16
C GLU A 37 -2.68 -10.81 -12.33
N LEU A 38 -3.13 -9.75 -13.02
CA LEU A 38 -2.44 -9.21 -14.19
C LEU A 38 -1.13 -8.49 -13.83
N ARG A 39 -1.04 -7.89 -12.65
CA ARG A 39 0.17 -7.19 -12.18
C ARG A 39 1.15 -8.12 -11.48
N GLY A 40 0.81 -9.41 -11.33
CA GLY A 40 1.52 -10.36 -10.49
C GLY A 40 1.26 -10.12 -9.00
N PRO A 41 1.76 -11.00 -8.10
CA PRO A 41 1.85 -10.65 -6.69
C PRO A 41 2.52 -9.28 -6.66
N ALA A 42 1.89 -8.28 -6.01
CA ALA A 42 2.52 -7.00 -5.79
C ALA A 42 3.86 -7.35 -5.16
N GLY A 43 4.92 -7.34 -5.97
CA GLY A 43 6.22 -7.88 -5.59
C GLY A 43 6.51 -7.23 -4.26
N GLU A 44 6.77 -8.07 -3.25
CA GLU A 44 7.18 -7.71 -1.90
C GLU A 44 7.52 -6.24 -1.88
N THR A 45 6.56 -5.41 -1.47
CA THR A 45 6.71 -3.97 -1.70
C THR A 45 7.99 -3.60 -0.99
N ARG A 46 9.00 -3.35 -1.81
CA ARG A 46 10.42 -3.43 -1.48
C ARG A 46 10.62 -3.06 -0.02
N GLN A 47 10.96 -4.04 0.82
CA GLN A 47 11.42 -3.73 2.19
C GLN A 47 12.63 -2.78 2.14
N ASP A 48 13.21 -2.47 0.98
CA ASP A 48 14.22 -1.42 0.83
C ASP A 48 13.80 0.00 1.25
N ARG A 49 12.52 0.30 1.46
CA ARG A 49 12.16 1.64 1.95
C ARG A 49 12.43 1.83 3.45
N PHE A 50 12.51 0.74 4.21
CA PHE A 50 12.71 0.80 5.65
C PHE A 50 13.53 -0.39 6.16
N GLN A 51 14.46 -0.13 7.07
CA GLN A 51 15.15 -1.15 7.83
C GLN A 51 14.46 -1.36 9.17
N ILE A 52 14.57 -2.54 9.75
CA ILE A 52 14.11 -2.80 11.12
C ILE A 52 15.33 -2.66 12.04
N ASP A 53 15.22 -1.86 13.09
CA ASP A 53 16.30 -1.73 14.09
C ASP A 53 16.35 -2.93 15.06
N GLU A 54 17.34 -2.94 15.94
CA GLU A 54 17.52 -4.00 16.95
C GLU A 54 16.33 -4.11 17.92
N SER A 55 15.52 -3.05 18.04
CA SER A 55 14.34 -2.98 18.90
C SER A 55 13.05 -3.42 18.18
N GLY A 56 13.14 -3.76 16.88
CA GLY A 56 12.01 -4.18 16.07
C GLY A 56 11.20 -3.04 15.44
N TRP A 57 11.70 -1.80 15.49
CA TRP A 57 11.00 -0.65 14.92
C TRP A 57 11.43 -0.37 13.47
N PRO A 58 10.49 0.04 12.60
CA PRO A 58 10.81 0.42 11.22
C PRO A 58 11.46 1.80 11.17
N LEU A 59 12.69 1.86 10.65
CA LEU A 59 13.45 3.06 10.34
C LEU A 59 13.48 3.28 8.82
N LEU A 60 13.18 4.49 8.36
CA LEU A 60 13.33 4.83 6.94
C LEU A 60 14.80 4.71 6.53
N ARG A 61 15.06 4.11 5.36
CA ARG A 61 16.42 4.11 4.80
C ARG A 61 16.74 5.51 4.30
N VAL A 62 17.77 6.09 4.88
CA VAL A 62 18.34 7.35 4.43
C VAL A 62 19.35 7.03 3.32
N ALA A 63 19.41 7.85 2.25
CA ALA A 63 20.40 7.66 1.20
C ALA A 63 21.83 7.82 1.79
N GLU A 64 22.83 7.12 1.25
CA GLU A 64 24.20 7.09 1.82
C GLU A 64 24.82 8.49 2.00
N ASP A 65 24.41 9.47 1.18
CA ASP A 65 24.89 10.86 1.20
C ASP A 65 23.93 11.85 1.88
N ASP A 66 22.79 11.39 2.39
CA ASP A 66 21.78 12.26 3.00
C ASP A 66 21.93 12.24 4.52
N SER A 67 22.74 13.14 5.07
CA SER A 67 22.90 13.28 6.51
C SER A 67 21.92 14.28 7.12
N THR A 68 20.76 14.51 6.49
CA THR A 68 19.82 15.55 6.95
C THR A 68 19.21 15.15 8.29
N ILE A 69 19.70 15.78 9.36
CA ILE A 69 19.13 15.66 10.70
C ILE A 69 18.00 16.69 10.82
N VAL A 70 16.76 16.22 10.73
CA VAL A 70 15.57 17.06 10.93
C VAL A 70 15.43 17.35 12.43
N SER A 71 16.04 18.45 12.86
CA SER A 71 15.90 19.00 14.22
C SER A 71 14.87 20.13 14.25
N ASP A 72 14.41 20.50 15.44
CA ASP A 72 13.52 21.65 15.60
C ASP A 72 14.14 22.95 15.06
N ALA A 73 15.45 23.11 15.21
CA ALA A 73 16.19 24.25 14.65
C ALA A 73 16.14 24.26 13.11
N PHE A 74 16.35 23.10 12.48
CA PHE A 74 16.27 22.93 11.03
C PHE A 74 14.86 23.24 10.50
N VAL A 75 13.82 22.77 11.20
CA VAL A 75 12.42 23.04 10.82
C VAL A 75 12.10 24.53 10.94
N ASN A 76 12.57 25.21 11.99
CA ASN A 76 12.34 26.64 12.17
C ASN A 76 13.08 27.49 11.12
N GLU A 77 14.33 27.16 10.79
CA GLU A 77 15.08 27.83 9.72
C GLU A 77 14.40 27.68 8.36
N LEU A 78 13.92 26.46 8.04
CA LEU A 78 13.19 26.21 6.80
C LEU A 78 11.90 27.05 6.72
N ARG A 79 11.14 27.10 7.82
CA ARG A 79 9.93 27.91 7.96
C ARG A 79 10.18 29.39 7.74
N GLU A 80 11.26 29.93 8.31
CA GLU A 80 11.68 31.31 8.09
C GLU A 80 12.05 31.57 6.62
N SER A 81 12.75 30.62 5.98
CA SER A 81 13.15 30.73 4.57
C SER A 81 11.98 30.67 3.58
N GLU A 82 10.92 29.92 3.93
CA GLU A 82 9.69 29.79 3.14
C GLU A 82 8.62 30.84 3.51
N GLY A 83 8.85 31.63 4.56
CA GLY A 83 7.98 32.73 4.99
C GLY A 83 6.70 32.29 5.73
N VAL A 84 6.74 31.19 6.48
CA VAL A 84 5.60 30.58 7.21
C VAL A 84 5.84 30.35 8.70
#